data_AF-A0A0U0WAH8-F1
#
_entry.id   AF-A0A0U0WAH8-F1
#
_cell.length_a   1.000
_cell.length_b   1.000
_cell.length_c   1.000
_cell.angle_alpha   90.00
_cell.angle_beta   90.00
_cell.angle_gamma   90.00
#
_symmetry.space_group_name_H-M   'P 1'
#
loop_
_entity.id
_entity.type
_entity.pdbx_description
1 polymer ?
#
loop_
_entity_poly.entity_id
_entity_poly.type
_entity_poly.pdbx_seq_one_letter_code
_entity_poly.pdbx_strand_id
1 'polypeptide(L)'
;MATGTTGRREKGFSAVIAGWWVWAVAAALYIGFRLFYDNWRGRLTPEEIETMLAGAEARSPDGVNDPAIIRKFLEEDDGREFVMVNLVRVPDTLVTHPDTGAQVPAGDMMRAYTRSFMPLLFRHGGHPALATRKVGGYVDAWMVGPDPGWTMVGFVRYRSRRDLLKMVLDPAFQAAHKYKLVGVAETFSFPTRPFLRAYVSPRVTVFLILALAAALAHLAILATG
;
A
#
# COMPACT_ATOMS: atom_id res chain seq x y z
N MET A 1 11.58 -13.08 -67.03
CA MET A 1 12.40 -12.48 -65.95
C MET A 1 11.51 -11.48 -65.19
N ALA A 2 10.72 -11.92 -64.20
CA ALA A 2 9.98 -11.08 -63.24
C ALA A 2 9.10 -11.95 -62.31
N THR A 3 9.67 -12.64 -61.33
CA THR A 3 8.89 -13.39 -60.31
C THR A 3 9.51 -13.38 -58.90
N GLY A 4 10.55 -12.55 -58.64
CA GLY A 4 11.31 -12.60 -57.38
C GLY A 4 10.92 -11.59 -56.28
N THR A 5 10.03 -10.63 -56.55
CA THR A 5 9.78 -9.48 -55.65
C THR A 5 8.63 -9.67 -54.66
N THR A 6 7.71 -10.61 -54.92
CA THR A 6 6.50 -10.80 -54.10
C THR A 6 6.79 -11.58 -52.81
N GLY A 7 7.57 -12.68 -52.89
CA GLY A 7 7.87 -13.54 -51.74
C GLY A 7 8.80 -12.92 -50.67
N ARG A 8 9.56 -11.88 -51.00
CA ARG A 8 10.42 -11.18 -50.02
C ARG A 8 9.63 -10.17 -49.17
N ARG A 9 8.57 -9.58 -49.71
CA ARG A 9 7.67 -8.68 -48.98
C ARG A 9 6.77 -9.43 -48.00
N GLU A 10 6.27 -10.61 -48.38
CA GLU A 10 5.43 -11.43 -47.51
C GLU A 10 6.19 -11.98 -46.30
N LYS A 11 7.44 -12.43 -46.49
CA LYS A 11 8.32 -12.83 -45.37
C LYS A 11 8.67 -11.66 -44.44
N GLY A 12 8.92 -10.47 -45.01
CA GLY A 12 9.15 -9.26 -44.22
C GLY A 12 7.91 -8.82 -43.42
N PHE A 13 6.72 -8.93 -43.99
CA PHE A 13 5.46 -8.58 -43.31
C PHE A 13 5.11 -9.59 -42.21
N SER A 14 5.34 -10.88 -42.43
CA SER A 14 5.12 -11.94 -41.43
C SER A 14 6.10 -11.84 -40.26
N ALA A 15 7.36 -11.47 -40.51
CA ALA A 15 8.35 -11.21 -39.46
C ALA A 15 8.04 -9.93 -38.64
N VAL A 16 7.48 -8.89 -39.28
CA VAL A 16 7.06 -7.65 -38.59
C VAL A 16 5.86 -7.87 -37.66
N ILE A 17 5.01 -8.87 -37.93
CA ILE A 17 3.85 -9.22 -37.09
C ILE A 17 4.22 -10.26 -36.01
N ALA A 18 5.33 -10.99 -36.19
CA ALA A 18 5.80 -11.98 -35.23
C ALA A 18 6.12 -11.32 -33.88
N GLY A 19 5.52 -11.81 -32.80
CA GLY A 19 5.81 -11.33 -31.44
C GLY A 19 4.98 -10.13 -30.95
N TRP A 20 4.08 -9.54 -31.75
CA TRP A 20 3.21 -8.43 -31.28
C TRP A 20 2.25 -8.84 -30.16
N TRP A 21 1.90 -10.11 -30.06
CA TRP A 21 1.08 -10.64 -28.97
C TRP A 21 1.72 -10.39 -27.60
N VAL A 22 3.06 -10.26 -27.51
CA VAL A 22 3.78 -9.94 -26.26
C VAL A 22 3.33 -8.58 -25.72
N TRP A 23 3.14 -7.60 -26.59
CA TRP A 23 2.65 -6.27 -26.22
C TRP A 23 1.19 -6.32 -25.77
N ALA A 24 0.37 -7.14 -26.41
CA ALA A 24 -1.02 -7.35 -25.98
C ALA A 24 -1.09 -7.96 -24.57
N VAL A 25 -0.23 -8.94 -24.28
CA VAL A 25 -0.11 -9.54 -22.94
C VAL A 25 0.36 -8.50 -21.92
N ALA A 26 1.41 -7.73 -22.22
CA ALA A 26 1.90 -6.68 -21.33
C ALA A 26 0.84 -5.60 -21.05
N ALA A 27 0.09 -5.20 -22.08
CA ALA A 27 -1.03 -4.27 -21.93
C ALA A 27 -2.15 -4.86 -21.05
N ALA A 28 -2.52 -6.13 -21.26
CA ALA A 28 -3.52 -6.80 -20.45
C ALA A 28 -3.10 -6.92 -18.97
N LEU A 29 -1.84 -7.27 -18.70
CA LEU A 29 -1.27 -7.31 -17.34
C LEU A 29 -1.28 -5.92 -16.70
N TYR A 30 -0.90 -4.88 -17.45
CA TYR A 30 -0.93 -3.52 -16.95
C TYR A 30 -2.36 -3.07 -16.62
N ILE A 31 -3.33 -3.33 -17.51
CA ILE A 31 -4.75 -3.04 -17.26
C ILE A 31 -5.23 -3.77 -16.00
N GLY A 32 -4.93 -5.07 -15.86
CA GLY A 32 -5.24 -5.84 -14.66
C GLY A 32 -4.65 -5.21 -13.39
N PHE A 33 -3.40 -4.76 -13.46
CA PHE A 33 -2.78 -4.00 -12.37
C PHE A 33 -3.53 -2.69 -12.08
N ARG A 34 -3.93 -1.90 -13.09
CA ARG A 34 -4.67 -0.63 -12.88
C ARG A 34 -6.04 -0.87 -12.27
N LEU A 35 -6.74 -1.92 -12.70
CA LEU A 35 -8.03 -2.33 -12.13
C LEU A 35 -7.92 -2.69 -10.65
N PHE A 36 -6.81 -3.31 -10.26
CA PHE A 36 -6.52 -3.59 -8.85
C PHE A 36 -6.01 -2.35 -8.09
N TYR A 37 -5.12 -1.55 -8.66
CA TYR A 37 -4.35 -0.54 -7.93
C TYR A 37 -5.12 0.77 -7.68
N ASP A 38 -6.05 1.13 -8.58
CA ASP A 38 -6.85 2.34 -8.48
C ASP A 38 -8.21 2.12 -7.82
N ASN A 39 -8.73 3.20 -7.22
CA ASN A 39 -10.10 3.23 -6.75
C ASN A 39 -11.05 3.59 -7.90
N TRP A 40 -11.84 2.61 -8.34
CA TRP A 40 -12.87 2.80 -9.37
C TRP A 40 -14.26 3.07 -8.78
N ARG A 41 -14.44 2.88 -7.46
CA ARG A 41 -15.75 3.04 -6.78
C ARG A 41 -16.04 4.46 -6.32
N GLY A 42 -15.06 5.36 -6.36
CA GLY A 42 -15.20 6.73 -5.88
C GLY A 42 -15.35 6.82 -4.36
N ARG A 43 -15.99 7.91 -3.90
CA ARG A 43 -16.22 8.23 -2.49
C ARG A 43 -17.14 7.23 -1.77
N LEU A 44 -17.05 7.16 -0.45
CA LEU A 44 -18.00 6.46 0.42
C LEU A 44 -19.42 7.05 0.30
N THR A 45 -20.44 6.20 0.35
CA THR A 45 -21.84 6.63 0.52
C THR A 45 -22.17 6.80 2.02
N PRO A 46 -23.19 7.60 2.37
CA PRO A 46 -23.62 7.74 3.77
C PRO A 46 -23.94 6.38 4.43
N GLU A 47 -24.56 5.46 3.71
CA GLU A 47 -24.91 4.13 4.22
C GLU A 47 -23.66 3.27 4.49
N GLU A 48 -22.64 3.37 3.61
CA GLU A 48 -21.36 2.72 3.84
C GLU A 48 -20.66 3.28 5.10
N ILE A 49 -20.72 4.59 5.31
CA ILE A 49 -20.14 5.25 6.49
C ILE A 49 -20.81 4.72 7.76
N GLU A 50 -22.15 4.73 7.84
CA GLU A 50 -22.86 4.23 9.02
C GLU A 50 -22.57 2.77 9.30
N THR A 51 -22.60 1.92 8.26
CA THR A 51 -22.29 0.48 8.39
C THR A 51 -20.87 0.26 8.91
N MET A 52 -19.91 1.05 8.43
CA MET A 52 -18.52 0.92 8.83
C MET A 52 -18.26 1.43 10.24
N LEU A 53 -18.90 2.54 10.65
CA LEU A 53 -18.79 3.08 12.00
C LEU A 53 -19.39 2.11 13.03
N ALA A 54 -20.59 1.58 12.75
CA ALA A 54 -21.21 0.55 13.60
C ALA A 54 -20.33 -0.71 13.70
N GLY A 55 -19.72 -1.11 12.58
CA GLY A 55 -18.80 -2.24 12.55
C GLY A 55 -17.49 -2.02 13.32
N ALA A 56 -17.03 -0.78 13.45
CA ALA A 56 -15.86 -0.40 14.23
C ALA A 56 -16.18 -0.33 15.73
N GLU A 57 -17.29 0.30 16.10
CA GLU A 57 -17.78 0.41 17.47
C GLU A 57 -18.06 -0.96 18.09
N ALA A 58 -18.74 -1.86 17.36
CA ALA A 58 -19.05 -3.21 17.84
C ALA A 58 -17.80 -4.07 18.11
N ARG A 59 -16.65 -3.74 17.53
CA ARG A 59 -15.41 -4.53 17.62
C ARG A 59 -14.34 -3.88 18.48
N SER A 60 -14.46 -2.59 18.76
CA SER A 60 -13.56 -1.83 19.63
C SER A 60 -14.34 -0.71 20.32
N PRO A 61 -15.25 -1.05 21.24
CA PRO A 61 -16.07 -0.08 21.96
C PRO A 61 -15.22 0.91 22.78
N ASP A 62 -14.04 0.49 23.26
CA ASP A 62 -13.06 1.34 23.95
C ASP A 62 -11.98 1.91 23.00
N GLY A 63 -12.33 2.07 21.71
CA GLY A 63 -11.39 2.51 20.69
C GLY A 63 -10.61 3.76 21.13
N VAL A 64 -9.28 3.69 21.09
CA VAL A 64 -8.37 4.79 21.50
C VAL A 64 -8.56 6.07 20.67
N ASN A 65 -9.30 5.98 19.56
CA ASN A 65 -9.50 7.08 18.62
C ASN A 65 -10.90 7.69 18.77
N ASP A 66 -10.96 9.02 18.72
CA ASP A 66 -12.21 9.78 18.76
C ASP A 66 -13.14 9.41 17.57
N PRO A 67 -14.35 8.86 17.83
CA PRO A 67 -15.32 8.52 16.80
C PRO A 67 -15.70 9.70 15.90
N ALA A 68 -15.73 10.93 16.43
CA ALA A 68 -16.07 12.13 15.66
C ALA A 68 -14.99 12.46 14.62
N ILE A 69 -13.71 12.30 14.98
CA ILE A 69 -12.58 12.46 14.06
C ILE A 69 -12.65 11.42 12.95
N ILE A 70 -12.94 10.16 13.30
CA ILE A 70 -13.09 9.09 12.31
C ILE A 70 -14.25 9.41 11.36
N ARG A 71 -15.44 9.72 11.89
CA ARG A 71 -16.63 10.06 11.10
C ARG A 71 -16.35 11.18 10.11
N LYS A 72 -15.78 12.30 10.57
CA LYS A 72 -15.40 13.41 9.69
C LYS A 72 -14.40 12.96 8.60
N PHE A 73 -13.42 12.16 8.98
CA PHE A 73 -12.52 11.52 8.04
C PHE A 73 -13.22 10.52 7.10
N LEU A 74 -14.45 10.08 7.30
CA LEU A 74 -15.17 9.27 6.31
C LEU A 74 -16.06 10.13 5.42
N GLU A 75 -16.69 11.15 6.00
CA GLU A 75 -17.60 12.06 5.30
C GLU A 75 -16.86 12.95 4.29
N GLU A 76 -15.62 13.35 4.56
CA GLU A 76 -14.81 14.17 3.65
C GLU A 76 -14.17 13.36 2.49
N ASP A 77 -14.68 12.15 2.18
CA ASP A 77 -14.08 11.25 1.20
C ASP A 77 -14.20 11.82 -0.22
N ASP A 78 -13.05 12.06 -0.84
CA ASP A 78 -12.93 12.50 -2.23
C ASP A 78 -12.70 11.32 -3.18
N GLY A 79 -12.72 10.08 -2.66
CA GLY A 79 -12.49 8.85 -3.42
C GLY A 79 -11.03 8.68 -3.86
N ARG A 80 -10.12 9.56 -3.43
CA ARG A 80 -8.70 9.52 -3.81
C ARG A 80 -7.90 8.67 -2.83
N GLU A 81 -6.72 8.29 -3.27
CA GLU A 81 -5.71 7.70 -2.39
C GLU A 81 -5.19 8.74 -1.39
N PHE A 82 -4.80 8.27 -0.21
CA PHE A 82 -4.19 9.08 0.84
C PHE A 82 -3.01 8.34 1.45
N VAL A 83 -2.17 9.05 2.20
CA VAL A 83 -1.02 8.48 2.90
C VAL A 83 -1.21 8.72 4.40
N MET A 84 -1.26 7.64 5.17
CA MET A 84 -1.21 7.73 6.62
C MET A 84 0.25 7.91 7.04
N VAL A 85 0.54 9.02 7.72
CA VAL A 85 1.82 9.23 8.39
C VAL A 85 1.71 8.64 9.78
N ASN A 86 2.67 7.82 10.18
CA ASN A 86 2.71 7.14 11.47
C ASN A 86 4.08 7.39 12.10
N LEU A 87 4.15 8.10 13.21
CA LEU A 87 5.31 8.15 14.09
C LEU A 87 5.08 7.12 15.18
N VAL A 88 6.05 6.23 15.39
CA VAL A 88 5.90 5.08 16.28
C VAL A 88 7.09 5.00 17.23
N ARG A 89 6.80 4.90 18.53
CA ARG A 89 7.76 4.58 19.59
C ARG A 89 7.63 3.11 19.94
N VAL A 90 8.62 2.33 19.51
CA VAL A 90 8.81 0.94 19.95
C VAL A 90 9.83 0.98 21.09
N PRO A 91 9.46 0.70 22.34
CA PRO A 91 10.40 0.77 23.46
C PRO A 91 11.46 -0.33 23.34
N ASP A 92 12.67 -0.06 23.81
CA ASP A 92 13.72 -1.09 23.96
C ASP A 92 13.58 -1.79 25.31
N THR A 93 12.44 -2.45 25.50
CA THR A 93 12.10 -3.15 26.73
C THR A 93 11.48 -4.51 26.42
N LEU A 94 11.49 -5.39 27.41
CA LEU A 94 10.69 -6.61 27.36
C LEU A 94 9.22 -6.27 27.62
N VAL A 95 8.34 -6.95 26.90
CA VAL A 95 6.89 -6.89 27.05
C VAL A 95 6.33 -8.30 27.14
N THR A 96 5.15 -8.43 27.73
CA THR A 96 4.48 -9.73 27.85
C THR A 96 3.80 -10.08 26.53
N HIS A 97 4.16 -11.23 25.95
CA HIS A 97 3.53 -11.74 24.74
C HIS A 97 2.05 -12.08 25.02
N PRO A 98 1.08 -11.53 24.27
CA PRO A 98 -0.34 -11.64 24.62
C PRO A 98 -0.87 -13.08 24.56
N ASP A 99 -0.28 -13.94 23.72
CA ASP A 99 -0.73 -15.34 23.59
C ASP A 99 0.01 -16.36 24.45
N THR A 100 1.26 -16.08 24.86
CA THR A 100 2.12 -17.08 25.53
C THR A 100 2.51 -16.67 26.93
N GLY A 101 2.30 -15.40 27.31
CA GLY A 101 2.76 -14.84 28.58
C GLY A 101 4.27 -14.68 28.70
N ALA A 102 5.05 -15.05 27.67
CA ALA A 102 6.50 -14.95 27.70
C ALA A 102 6.98 -13.50 27.62
N GLN A 103 8.08 -13.18 28.29
CA GLN A 103 8.75 -11.90 28.16
C GLN A 103 9.57 -11.88 26.86
N VAL A 104 9.23 -10.97 25.96
CA VAL A 104 9.83 -10.84 24.62
C VAL A 104 10.16 -9.38 24.33
N PRO A 105 11.15 -9.05 23.48
CA PRO A 105 11.41 -7.66 23.11
C PRO A 105 10.19 -7.02 22.44
N ALA A 106 9.86 -5.76 22.76
CA ALA A 106 8.73 -5.06 22.14
C ALA A 106 8.83 -4.99 20.60
N GLY A 107 10.07 -4.89 20.09
CA GLY A 107 10.35 -4.95 18.66
C GLY A 107 9.89 -6.25 17.99
N ASP A 108 9.81 -7.37 18.72
CA ASP A 108 9.32 -8.65 18.21
C ASP A 108 7.81 -8.62 18.02
N MET A 109 7.09 -7.96 18.94
CA MET A 109 5.64 -7.72 18.82
C MET A 109 5.32 -6.79 17.64
N MET A 110 6.13 -5.74 17.44
CA MET A 110 5.98 -4.89 16.26
C MET A 110 6.24 -5.66 14.95
N ARG A 111 7.22 -6.58 14.94
CA ARG A 111 7.46 -7.47 13.78
C ARG A 111 6.31 -8.45 13.56
N ALA A 112 5.76 -9.04 14.62
CA ALA A 112 4.60 -9.92 14.54
C ALA A 112 3.38 -9.18 13.97
N TYR A 113 3.10 -7.97 14.47
CA TYR A 113 2.06 -7.11 13.92
C TYR A 113 2.29 -6.81 12.43
N THR A 114 3.50 -6.41 12.06
CA THR A 114 3.84 -6.05 10.68
C THR A 114 3.68 -7.23 9.72
N ARG A 115 4.06 -8.45 10.14
CA ARG A 115 3.91 -9.68 9.32
C ARG A 115 2.46 -9.99 8.99
N SER A 116 1.53 -9.70 9.89
CA SER A 116 0.09 -9.88 9.65
C SER A 116 -0.53 -8.70 8.90
N PHE A 117 -0.09 -7.48 9.20
CA PHE A 117 -0.60 -6.25 8.60
C PHE A 117 -0.27 -6.13 7.11
N MET A 118 0.97 -6.43 6.71
CA MET A 118 1.46 -6.17 5.35
C MET A 118 0.68 -6.94 4.25
N PRO A 119 0.39 -8.24 4.38
CA PRO A 119 -0.42 -8.95 3.39
C PRO A 119 -1.83 -8.37 3.24
N LEU A 120 -2.47 -7.99 4.36
CA LEU A 120 -3.79 -7.38 4.35
C LEU A 120 -3.76 -6.00 3.68
N LEU A 121 -2.76 -5.18 4.02
CA LEU A 121 -2.53 -3.89 3.37
C LEU A 121 -2.45 -4.05 1.85
N PHE A 122 -1.61 -4.97 1.35
CA PHE A 122 -1.49 -5.23 -0.08
C PHE A 122 -2.78 -5.75 -0.69
N ARG A 123 -3.46 -6.71 -0.05
CA ARG A 123 -4.74 -7.26 -0.54
C ARG A 123 -5.80 -6.18 -0.74
N HIS A 124 -5.79 -5.15 0.10
CA HIS A 124 -6.69 -3.99 0.02
C HIS A 124 -6.12 -2.83 -0.84
N GLY A 125 -5.08 -3.10 -1.63
CA GLY A 125 -4.47 -2.14 -2.56
C GLY A 125 -3.60 -1.08 -1.89
N GLY A 126 -3.35 -1.18 -0.59
CA GLY A 126 -2.39 -0.31 0.10
C GLY A 126 -0.95 -0.82 -0.01
N HIS A 127 0.01 0.04 0.33
CA HIS A 127 1.41 -0.34 0.44
C HIS A 127 2.20 0.72 1.24
N PRO A 128 3.35 0.39 1.84
CA PRO A 128 4.27 1.40 2.34
C PRO A 128 4.76 2.27 1.18
N ALA A 129 4.66 3.59 1.34
CA ALA A 129 5.30 4.56 0.46
C ALA A 129 6.74 4.82 0.90
N LEU A 130 6.97 4.87 2.22
CA LEU A 130 8.29 5.05 2.82
C LEU A 130 8.24 4.54 4.26
N ALA A 131 9.31 3.91 4.73
CA ALA A 131 9.50 3.55 6.13
C ALA A 131 10.92 3.92 6.54
N THR A 132 11.08 4.68 7.62
CA THR A 132 12.37 5.22 8.06
C THR A 132 12.57 4.96 9.55
N ARG A 133 13.83 4.84 9.95
CA ARG A 133 14.22 4.86 11.37
C ARG A 133 14.67 6.25 11.73
N LYS A 134 14.33 6.69 12.94
CA LYS A 134 14.84 7.93 13.49
C LYS A 134 16.33 7.78 13.77
N VAL A 135 17.13 8.76 13.35
CA VAL A 135 18.60 8.79 13.55
C VAL A 135 19.06 9.95 14.43
N GLY A 136 18.14 10.81 14.86
CA GLY A 136 18.41 11.95 15.74
C GLY A 136 17.11 12.51 16.31
N GLY A 137 17.21 13.26 17.41
CA GLY A 137 16.07 13.96 18.02
C GLY A 137 15.55 15.10 17.14
N TYR A 138 14.66 15.93 17.69
CA TYR A 138 14.25 17.16 17.03
C TYR A 138 15.44 18.12 16.90
N VAL A 139 15.91 18.34 15.66
CA VAL A 139 17.00 19.28 15.35
C VAL A 139 16.51 20.73 15.39
N ASP A 140 15.26 20.95 15.00
CA ASP A 140 14.60 22.25 14.96
C ASP A 140 13.14 22.08 15.39
N ALA A 141 12.79 22.49 16.62
CA ALA A 141 11.48 22.29 17.22
C ALA A 141 11.03 23.55 17.97
N TRP A 142 9.92 24.13 17.54
CA TRP A 142 9.35 25.37 18.09
C TRP A 142 7.89 25.12 18.46
N MET A 143 7.48 25.53 19.67
CA MET A 143 6.09 25.42 20.14
C MET A 143 5.49 24.00 20.06
N VAL A 144 6.33 22.98 20.18
CA VAL A 144 5.93 21.56 20.21
C VAL A 144 6.35 20.92 21.53
N GLY A 145 5.63 19.87 21.91
CA GLY A 145 6.00 19.05 23.06
C GLY A 145 7.37 18.36 22.87
N PRO A 146 7.96 17.83 23.95
CA PRO A 146 9.21 17.08 23.85
C PRO A 146 9.05 15.87 22.93
N ASP A 147 10.14 15.44 22.32
CA ASP A 147 10.19 14.19 21.57
C ASP A 147 9.94 13.03 22.53
N PRO A 148 8.84 12.26 22.37
CA PRO A 148 8.56 11.13 23.26
C PRO A 148 9.55 9.98 23.07
N GLY A 149 10.51 10.08 22.15
CA GLY A 149 11.43 9.01 21.83
C GLY A 149 10.93 8.18 20.65
N TRP A 150 10.43 8.84 19.60
CA TRP A 150 10.06 8.15 18.36
C TRP A 150 11.19 7.24 17.88
N THR A 151 10.85 6.11 17.28
CA THR A 151 11.85 5.14 16.78
C THR A 151 11.78 4.93 15.28
N MET A 152 10.58 5.08 14.71
CA MET A 152 10.37 4.95 13.27
C MET A 152 9.24 5.84 12.77
N VAL A 153 9.31 6.18 11.49
CA VAL A 153 8.26 6.90 10.76
C VAL A 153 7.83 6.08 9.55
N GLY A 154 6.53 5.79 9.47
CA GLY A 154 5.90 5.04 8.38
C GLY A 154 4.93 5.90 7.58
N PHE A 155 5.13 5.93 6.27
CA PHE A 155 4.21 6.50 5.29
C PHE A 155 3.50 5.35 4.60
N VAL A 156 2.23 5.15 4.90
CA VAL A 156 1.43 4.04 4.35
C VAL A 156 0.38 4.58 3.40
N ARG A 157 0.49 4.24 2.11
CA ARG A 157 -0.51 4.60 1.10
C ARG A 157 -1.69 3.64 1.18
N TYR A 158 -2.90 4.19 1.17
CA TYR A 158 -4.14 3.45 1.01
C TYR A 158 -4.83 3.81 -0.31
N ARG A 159 -5.44 2.82 -0.96
CA ARG A 159 -6.18 3.01 -2.22
C ARG A 159 -7.41 3.89 -2.05
N SER A 160 -8.14 3.71 -0.96
CA SER A 160 -9.33 4.47 -0.59
C SER A 160 -9.61 4.36 0.91
N ARG A 161 -10.46 5.24 1.46
CA ARG A 161 -10.91 5.14 2.87
C ARG A 161 -11.72 3.86 3.11
N ARG A 162 -12.53 3.48 2.11
CA ARG A 162 -13.27 2.22 2.06
C ARG A 162 -12.36 0.99 2.24
N ASP A 163 -11.21 0.99 1.57
CA ASP A 163 -10.27 -0.13 1.65
C ASP A 163 -9.52 -0.18 2.98
N LEU A 164 -9.15 0.97 3.55
CA LEU A 164 -8.62 1.05 4.92
C LEU A 164 -9.61 0.42 5.90
N LEU A 165 -10.89 0.80 5.85
CA LEU A 165 -11.89 0.30 6.79
C LEU A 165 -12.15 -1.19 6.61
N LYS A 166 -12.26 -1.69 5.38
CA LYS A 166 -12.37 -3.13 5.12
C LYS A 166 -11.20 -3.91 5.72
N MET A 167 -9.99 -3.39 5.59
CA MET A 167 -8.79 -3.99 6.17
C MET A 167 -8.81 -3.95 7.70
N VAL A 168 -9.18 -2.82 8.31
CA VAL A 168 -9.26 -2.70 9.77
C VAL A 168 -10.34 -3.62 10.34
N LEU A 169 -11.46 -3.79 9.65
CA LEU A 169 -12.55 -4.69 10.05
C LEU A 169 -12.27 -6.17 9.75
N ASP A 170 -11.17 -6.49 9.06
CA ASP A 170 -10.78 -7.87 8.77
C ASP A 170 -10.42 -8.62 10.07
N PRO A 171 -10.99 -9.81 10.33
CA PRO A 171 -10.69 -10.59 11.54
C PRO A 171 -9.20 -10.87 11.73
N ALA A 172 -8.44 -11.06 10.64
CA ALA A 172 -7.00 -11.30 10.73
C ALA A 172 -6.24 -10.03 11.17
N PHE A 173 -6.71 -8.84 10.79
CA PHE A 173 -6.14 -7.58 11.29
C PHE A 173 -6.41 -7.44 12.78
N GLN A 174 -7.65 -7.69 13.21
CA GLN A 174 -8.06 -7.59 14.61
C GLN A 174 -7.29 -8.55 15.51
N ALA A 175 -7.15 -9.81 15.07
CA ALA A 175 -6.36 -10.81 15.79
C ALA A 175 -4.88 -10.40 15.94
N ALA A 176 -4.32 -9.67 14.98
CA ALA A 176 -2.95 -9.17 15.04
C ALA A 176 -2.81 -7.83 15.79
N HIS A 177 -3.90 -7.08 15.97
CA HIS A 177 -3.87 -5.75 16.58
C HIS A 177 -3.35 -5.77 18.03
N LYS A 178 -3.60 -6.86 18.75
CA LYS A 178 -3.06 -7.10 20.10
C LYS A 178 -1.54 -6.98 20.19
N TYR A 179 -0.80 -7.37 19.14
CA TYR A 179 0.66 -7.25 19.12
C TYR A 179 1.11 -5.79 18.99
N LYS A 180 0.34 -4.95 18.28
CA LYS A 180 0.61 -3.51 18.19
C LYS A 180 0.43 -2.86 19.57
N LEU A 181 -0.64 -3.21 20.29
CA LEU A 181 -0.96 -2.62 21.59
C LEU A 181 0.16 -2.84 22.63
N VAL A 182 0.81 -4.01 22.61
CA VAL A 182 1.93 -4.28 23.53
C VAL A 182 3.30 -3.87 22.97
N GLY A 183 3.48 -3.86 21.65
CA GLY A 183 4.76 -3.56 21.00
C GLY A 183 5.02 -2.07 20.78
N VAL A 184 4.00 -1.23 20.90
CA VAL A 184 4.08 0.21 20.65
C VAL A 184 3.71 0.95 21.93
N ALA A 185 4.67 1.68 22.49
CA ALA A 185 4.43 2.50 23.67
C ALA A 185 3.63 3.76 23.31
N GLU A 186 3.97 4.40 22.19
CA GLU A 186 3.31 5.61 21.72
C GLU A 186 3.23 5.62 20.20
N THR A 187 2.13 6.18 19.68
CA THR A 187 1.93 6.35 18.24
C THR A 187 1.26 7.69 17.97
N PHE A 188 1.74 8.42 16.96
CA PHE A 188 1.08 9.61 16.43
C PHE A 188 0.80 9.36 14.95
N SER A 189 -0.47 9.36 14.56
CA SER A 189 -0.88 8.98 13.20
C SER A 189 -1.99 9.86 12.67
N PHE A 190 -1.87 10.28 11.41
CA PHE A 190 -2.87 11.10 10.75
C PHE A 190 -2.85 10.94 9.21
N PRO A 191 -4.00 11.05 8.55
CA PRO A 191 -4.09 10.96 7.10
C PRO A 191 -3.59 12.24 6.43
N THR A 192 -2.89 12.08 5.31
CA THR A 192 -2.34 13.18 4.52
C THR A 192 -2.60 12.98 3.03
N ARG A 193 -2.61 14.09 2.28
CA ARG A 193 -2.57 14.08 0.82
C ARG A 193 -1.20 14.57 0.36
N PRO A 194 -0.45 13.80 -0.45
CA PRO A 194 0.81 14.26 -0.97
C PRO A 194 0.60 15.48 -1.88
N PHE A 195 1.26 16.60 -1.58
CA PHE A 195 1.27 17.79 -2.44
C PHE A 195 2.34 17.67 -3.55
N LEU A 196 3.43 16.95 -3.28
CA LEU A 196 4.51 16.68 -4.22
C LEU A 196 4.94 15.22 -4.09
N ARG A 197 5.25 14.58 -5.23
CA ARG A 197 5.80 13.23 -5.28
C ARG A 197 6.95 13.19 -6.29
N ALA A 198 8.18 13.22 -5.78
CA ALA A 198 9.38 13.12 -6.62
C ALA A 198 9.71 11.67 -7.01
N TYR A 199 9.35 10.69 -6.16
CA TYR A 199 9.57 9.28 -6.44
C TYR A 199 8.60 8.76 -7.51
N VAL A 200 9.13 7.88 -8.38
CA VAL A 200 8.34 7.22 -9.43
C VAL A 200 7.26 6.35 -8.78
N SER A 201 6.00 6.63 -9.11
CA SER A 201 4.87 5.89 -8.53
C SER A 201 4.83 4.44 -9.02
N PRO A 202 4.22 3.50 -8.26
CA PRO A 202 4.04 2.13 -8.72
C PRO A 202 3.33 2.02 -10.07
N ARG A 203 2.45 2.98 -10.41
CA ARG A 203 1.80 3.05 -11.73
C ARG A 203 2.82 3.11 -12.86
N VAL A 204 3.78 4.02 -12.73
CA VAL A 204 4.84 4.23 -13.73
C VAL A 204 5.85 3.09 -13.66
N THR A 205 6.25 2.67 -12.47
CA THR A 205 7.23 1.58 -12.29
C THR A 205 6.74 0.27 -12.91
N VAL A 206 5.50 -0.15 -12.67
CA VAL A 206 4.94 -1.38 -13.24
C VAL A 206 4.80 -1.26 -14.77
N PHE A 207 4.36 -0.10 -15.28
CA PHE A 207 4.32 0.16 -16.71
C PHE A 207 5.70 -0.03 -17.35
N LEU A 208 6.75 0.60 -16.77
CA LEU A 208 8.11 0.52 -17.28
C LEU A 208 8.67 -0.90 -17.23
N ILE A 209 8.42 -1.65 -16.16
CA ILE A 209 8.85 -3.06 -16.04
C ILE A 209 8.19 -3.91 -17.12
N LEU A 210 6.86 -3.78 -17.30
CA LEU A 210 6.13 -4.56 -18.30
C LEU A 210 6.53 -4.17 -19.72
N ALA A 211 6.73 -2.88 -20.00
CA ALA A 211 7.20 -2.40 -21.30
C ALA A 211 8.62 -2.89 -21.61
N LEU A 212 9.52 -2.87 -20.63
CA LEU A 212 10.88 -3.39 -20.78
C LEU A 212 10.87 -4.91 -21.02
N ALA A 213 10.11 -5.66 -20.23
CA ALA A 213 9.98 -7.11 -20.40
C ALA A 213 9.41 -7.46 -21.78
N ALA A 214 8.39 -6.73 -22.24
CA ALA A 214 7.80 -6.91 -23.56
C ALA A 214 8.80 -6.60 -24.68
N ALA A 215 9.57 -5.52 -24.55
CA ALA A 215 10.60 -5.15 -25.52
C ALA A 215 11.68 -6.24 -25.63
N LEU A 216 12.20 -6.72 -24.51
CA LEU A 216 13.22 -7.76 -24.48
C LEU A 216 12.71 -9.09 -25.06
N ALA A 217 11.48 -9.49 -24.71
CA ALA A 217 10.87 -10.71 -25.25
C ALA A 217 10.58 -10.58 -26.76
N HIS A 218 10.12 -9.42 -27.22
CA HIS A 218 9.90 -9.17 -28.64
C HIS A 218 11.21 -9.25 -29.44
N LEU A 219 12.29 -8.63 -28.94
CA LEU A 219 13.61 -8.71 -29.56
C LEU A 219 14.14 -10.15 -29.62
N ALA A 220 13.94 -10.95 -28.55
CA ALA A 220 14.34 -12.34 -28.53
C ALA A 220 13.58 -13.16 -29.60
N ILE A 221 12.26 -12.96 -29.74
CA ILE A 221 11.45 -13.62 -30.77
C ILE A 221 11.99 -13.30 -32.16
N LEU A 222 12.23 -12.02 -32.45
CA LEU A 222 12.75 -11.56 -33.75
C LEU A 222 14.19 -12.07 -34.03
N ALA A 223 14.98 -12.34 -32.99
CA ALA A 223 16.32 -12.89 -33.14
C ALA A 223 16.31 -14.41 -33.38
N THR A 224 15.24 -15.11 -33.01
CA THR A 224 15.12 -16.58 -33.11
C THR A 224 14.20 -17.09 -34.23
N GLY A 225 13.36 -16.22 -34.81
CA GLY A 225 12.42 -16.55 -35.89
C GLY A 225 12.87 -16.01 -37.24
#